data_AF-A0A661QAG3-F1
#
_entry.id   AF-A0A661QAG3-F1
#
_cell.length_a   1.000
_cell.length_b   1.000
_cell.length_c   1.000
_cell.angle_alpha   90.00
_cell.angle_beta   90.00
_cell.angle_gamma   90.00
#
_symmetry.space_group_name_H-M   'P 1'
#
loop_
_entity.id
_entity.type
_entity.pdbx_description
1 polymer ?
#
loop_
_entity_poly.entity_id
_entity_poly.type
_entity_poly.pdbx_seq_one_letter_code
_entity_poly.pdbx_strand_id
1 'polypeptide(L)' 'CEICGQEKKLVKCTVCGVLFCDDCGDVGMELCEYCMEDQP' A
#
# COMPACT_ATOMS: atom_id res chain seq x y z
N CYS A 1 -2.77 3.67 -7.89
CA CYS A 1 -1.90 2.81 -7.09
C CYS A 1 -0.55 2.90 -7.76
N GLU A 2 0.46 3.44 -7.09
CA GLU A 2 1.80 3.58 -7.64
C GLU A 2 2.50 2.21 -7.81
N ILE A 3 1.93 1.15 -7.21
CA ILE A 3 2.41 -0.24 -7.32
C ILE A 3 1.87 -0.92 -8.58
N CYS A 4 0.54 -1.06 -8.70
CA CYS A 4 -0.08 -1.78 -9.82
C CYS A 4 -0.59 -0.90 -10.98
N GLY A 5 -0.50 0.43 -10.85
CA GLY A 5 -0.93 1.39 -11.87
C GLY A 5 -2.44 1.62 -11.97
N GLN A 6 -3.27 0.94 -11.17
CA GLN A 6 -4.73 1.11 -11.24
C GLN A 6 -5.22 2.42 -10.62
N GLU A 7 -6.19 3.08 -11.27
CA GLU A 7 -6.91 4.25 -10.76
C GLU A 7 -8.09 3.82 -9.87
N LYS A 8 -7.78 3.39 -8.65
CA LYS A 8 -8.73 3.05 -7.58
C LYS A 8 -8.58 3.99 -6.38
N LYS A 9 -9.38 3.80 -5.32
CA LYS A 9 -9.21 4.54 -4.06
C LYS A 9 -7.82 4.21 -3.47
N LEU A 10 -6.99 5.24 -3.31
CA LEU A 10 -5.62 5.09 -2.83
C LEU A 10 -5.48 5.52 -1.38
N VAL A 11 -4.63 4.81 -0.66
CA VAL A 11 -4.21 5.10 0.71
C VAL A 11 -2.69 5.27 0.70
N LYS A 12 -2.17 6.13 1.58
CA LYS A 12 -0.74 6.38 1.69
C LYS A 12 -0.12 5.44 2.71
N CYS A 13 0.94 4.73 2.34
CA CYS A 13 1.68 3.91 3.27
C CYS A 13 2.34 4.77 4.35
N THR A 14 2.15 4.43 5.62
CA THR A 14 2.71 5.14 6.76
C THR A 14 4.23 4.96 6.90
N VAL A 15 4.79 3.92 6.28
CA VAL A 15 6.23 3.59 6.35
C VAL A 15 7.01 4.24 5.19
N CYS A 16 6.68 3.90 3.95
CA CYS A 16 7.42 4.36 2.77
C CYS A 16 6.78 5.54 2.03
N GLY A 17 5.52 5.89 2.37
CA GLY A 17 4.82 7.02 1.78
C GLY A 17 4.20 6.79 0.40
N VAL A 18 4.31 5.58 -0.16
CA VAL A 18 3.71 5.22 -1.47
C VAL A 18 2.19 5.20 -1.41
N LEU A 19 1.52 5.58 -2.50
CA LEU A 19 0.07 5.47 -2.64
C LEU A 19 -0.31 4.10 -3.21
N PHE A 20 -0.96 3.26 -2.40
CA PHE A 20 -1.37 1.91 -2.76
C PHE A 20 -2.91 1.75 -2.74
N CYS A 21 -3.44 0.75 -3.45
CA CYS A 21 -4.85 0.36 -3.39
C CYS A 21 -5.05 -0.81 -2.41
N ASP A 22 -6.29 -1.15 -2.10
CA ASP A 22 -6.66 -2.26 -1.21
C ASP A 22 -6.16 -3.65 -1.66
N ASP A 23 -5.87 -3.84 -2.95
CA ASP A 23 -5.23 -5.05 -3.46
C ASP A 23 -3.71 -5.09 -3.21
N CYS A 24 -3.07 -3.92 -3.05
CA CYS A 24 -1.61 -3.76 -2.96
C CYS A 24 -1.15 -3.38 -1.55
N GLY A 25 -2.01 -3.62 -0.56
CA GLY A 25 -1.69 -3.38 0.84
C GLY A 25 -2.92 -3.43 1.75
N ASP A 26 -2.68 -3.28 3.05
CA ASP A 26 -3.75 -3.24 4.04
C ASP A 26 -4.11 -1.78 4.31
N VAL A 27 -5.27 -1.38 3.81
CA VAL A 27 -5.82 -0.02 3.99
C VAL A 27 -6.23 0.27 5.43
N GLY A 28 -6.48 -0.76 6.25
CA GLY A 28 -6.79 -0.61 7.67
C GLY A 28 -5.56 -0.33 8.53
N MET A 29 -4.41 -0.90 8.15
CA MET A 29 -3.11 -0.63 8.76
C MET A 29 -2.33 0.51 8.07
N GLU A 30 -2.84 1.03 6.96
CA GLU A 30 -2.17 2.01 6.11
C GLU A 30 -0.75 1.55 5.73
N LEU A 31 -0.60 0.27 5.38
CA LEU A 31 0.66 -0.38 5.04
C LEU A 31 0.59 -1.00 3.63
N CYS A 32 1.54 -0.70 2.76
CA CYS A 32 1.62 -1.34 1.44
C CYS A 32 2.20 -2.75 1.50
N GLU A 33 2.00 -3.55 0.45
CA GLU A 33 2.49 -4.93 0.34
C GLU A 33 4.00 -5.05 0.60
N TYR A 34 4.81 -4.14 0.06
CA TYR A 34 6.27 -4.15 0.25
C TYR A 34 6.69 -3.96 1.70
N CYS A 35 5.96 -3.14 2.47
CA CYS A 35 6.27 -2.91 3.88
C CYS A 35 5.64 -3.97 4.80
N MET A 36 4.70 -4.76 4.29
CA MET A 36 4.11 -5.89 5.04
C MET A 36 4.95 -7.16 4.90
N GLU A 37 5.49 -7.44 3.71
CA GLU A 37 6.35 -8.61 3.48
C GLU A 37 7.70 -8.53 4.21
N ASP A 38 8.12 -7.33 4.63
CA ASP A 38 9.35 -7.13 5.41
C ASP A 38 9.18 -7.47 6.91
N GLN A 39 8.03 -8.01 7.33
CA GLN A 39 7.88 -8.55 8.68
C GLN A 39 8.50 -9.97 8.77
N PRO A 40 9.49 -10.17 9.66
CA PRO A 40 10.24 -11.42 9.79
C PRO A 40 9.42 -12.61 10.31
#